data_AF-A0A2V9CAK4-F1
#
_entry.id   AF-A0A2V9CAK4-F1
#
_cell.length_a   1.000
_cell.length_b   1.000
_cell.length_c   1.000
_cell.angle_alpha   90.00
_cell.angle_beta   90.00
_cell.angle_gamma   90.00
#
_symmetry.space_group_name_H-M   'P 1'
#
loop_
_entity.id
_entity.type
_entity.pdbx_description
1 polymer ?
#
loop_
_entity_poly.entity_id
_entity_poly.type
_entity_poly.pdbx_seq_one_letter_code
_entity_poly.pdbx_strand_id
1 'polypeptide(L)'
;MATAQQRPHPNIRSARCDDAPALREIFNDAVEEGLATFDSTLRSIPEQKHLIAMAEQDSWRPLFVAEQRTWVCGLVAIEPHDERVYGGEIGEG
;
A
#
# COMPACT_ATOMS: atom_id res chain seq x y z
N MET A 1 -23.41 17.00 -29.59
CA MET A 1 -22.74 15.71 -29.32
C MET A 1 -21.67 15.96 -28.26
N ALA A 2 -21.85 15.44 -27.06
CA ALA A 2 -20.83 15.54 -26.01
C ALA A 2 -19.82 14.40 -26.23
N THR A 3 -18.58 14.72 -26.59
CA THR A 3 -17.49 13.76 -26.57
C THR A 3 -17.31 13.26 -25.13
N ALA A 4 -17.32 11.94 -24.92
CA ALA A 4 -16.97 11.36 -23.64
C ALA A 4 -15.61 11.95 -23.22
N GLN A 5 -15.59 12.75 -22.14
CA GLN A 5 -14.34 13.19 -21.55
C GLN A 5 -13.56 11.92 -21.21
N GLN A 6 -12.44 11.68 -21.90
CA GLN A 6 -11.52 10.61 -21.52
C GLN A 6 -11.16 10.85 -20.05
N ARG A 7 -11.62 9.95 -19.17
CA ARG A 7 -11.24 9.99 -17.77
C ARG A 7 -9.72 9.86 -17.73
N PRO A 8 -9.01 10.74 -17.01
CA PRO A 8 -7.57 10.62 -16.92
C PRO A 8 -7.25 9.27 -16.25
N HIS A 9 -6.63 8.36 -16.99
CA HIS A 9 -6.21 7.08 -16.42
C HIS A 9 -5.03 7.32 -15.47
N PRO A 10 -5.03 6.73 -14.27
CA PRO A 10 -3.88 6.80 -13.39
C PRO A 10 -2.70 6.03 -14.00
N ASN A 11 -1.51 6.59 -13.86
CA ASN A 11 -0.26 5.91 -14.13
C ASN A 11 0.08 5.01 -12.95
N ILE A 12 0.27 3.71 -13.19
CA ILE A 12 0.70 2.78 -12.14
C ILE A 12 2.21 2.64 -12.21
N ARG A 13 2.89 2.96 -11.10
CA ARG A 13 4.35 2.85 -10.99
C ARG A 13 4.75 2.38 -9.60
N SER A 14 5.99 1.89 -9.46
CA SER A 14 6.55 1.62 -8.13
C SER A 14 6.55 2.88 -7.28
N ALA A 15 6.26 2.70 -5.99
CA ALA A 15 6.40 3.75 -4.99
C ALA A 15 7.86 4.18 -4.86
N ARG A 16 8.07 5.45 -4.53
CA ARG A 16 9.37 6.08 -4.29
C ARG A 16 9.32 6.82 -2.96
N CYS A 17 10.47 7.07 -2.35
CA CYS A 17 10.55 7.76 -1.06
C CYS A 17 9.80 9.11 -1.01
N ASP A 18 9.68 9.81 -2.15
CA ASP A 18 8.96 11.08 -2.25
C ASP A 18 7.44 10.92 -2.17
N ASP A 19 6.90 9.72 -2.40
CA ASP A 19 5.47 9.42 -2.24
C ASP A 19 5.08 9.25 -0.76
N ALA A 20 6.06 9.19 0.16
CA ALA A 20 5.83 8.89 1.57
C ALA A 20 4.80 9.78 2.27
N PRO A 21 4.77 11.12 2.06
CA PRO A 21 3.73 11.96 2.66
C PRO A 21 2.31 11.54 2.23
N ALA A 22 2.09 11.34 0.93
CA ALA A 22 0.78 10.98 0.39
C ALA A 22 0.35 9.57 0.82
N LEU A 23 1.28 8.60 0.79
CA LEU A 23 0.97 7.24 1.24
C LEU A 23 0.68 7.17 2.73
N ARG A 24 1.39 7.96 3.54
CA ARG A 24 1.13 8.10 4.98
C ARG A 24 -0.25 8.70 5.24
N GLU A 25 -0.65 9.73 4.49
CA GLU A 25 -1.98 10.33 4.62
C GLU A 25 -3.07 9.32 4.27
N ILE A 26 -3.00 8.68 3.10
CA ILE A 26 -3.97 7.67 2.67
C ILE A 26 -4.11 6.55 3.71
N PHE A 27 -3.00 6.07 4.26
CA PHE A 27 -3.02 5.02 5.28
C PHE A 27 -3.64 5.51 6.59
N ASN A 28 -3.27 6.70 7.05
CA ASN A 28 -3.77 7.24 8.31
C ASN A 28 -5.26 7.58 8.24
N ASP A 29 -5.73 8.11 7.11
CA ASP A 29 -7.16 8.33 6.87
C ASP A 29 -7.93 7.00 6.99
N ALA A 30 -7.41 5.92 6.40
CA ALA A 30 -8.01 4.59 6.50
C ALA A 30 -7.99 4.03 7.94
N VAL A 31 -6.98 4.35 8.74
CA VAL A 31 -6.93 3.98 10.16
C VAL A 31 -7.95 4.78 10.98
N GLU A 32 -8.03 6.09 10.78
CA GLU A 32 -8.96 6.98 11.49
C GLU A 32 -10.42 6.67 11.15
N GLU A 33 -10.71 6.32 9.89
CA GLU A 33 -12.03 5.90 9.43
C GLU A 33 -12.38 4.44 9.79
N GLY A 34 -11.45 3.69 10.39
CA GLY A 34 -11.65 2.29 10.76
C GLY A 34 -11.76 1.33 9.57
N LEU A 35 -11.23 1.72 8.41
CA LEU A 35 -11.16 0.91 7.20
C LEU A 35 -9.93 -0.01 7.18
N ALA A 36 -8.88 0.34 7.93
CA ALA A 36 -7.72 -0.51 8.12
C ALA A 36 -8.08 -1.75 8.97
N THR A 37 -7.87 -2.94 8.41
CA THR A 37 -8.33 -4.21 9.04
C THR A 37 -7.52 -4.60 10.27
N PHE A 38 -6.20 -4.34 10.25
CA PHE A 38 -5.27 -4.82 11.28
C PHE A 38 -4.46 -3.71 11.95
N ASP A 39 -4.60 -2.47 11.49
CA ASP A 39 -3.84 -1.33 12.00
C ASP A 39 -4.76 -0.36 12.74
N SER A 40 -4.33 0.06 13.93
CA SER A 40 -5.01 1.07 14.74
C SER A 40 -4.13 2.28 15.07
N THR A 41 -2.87 2.26 14.62
CA THR A 41 -1.88 3.28 14.94
C THR A 41 -1.53 4.10 13.71
N LEU A 42 -1.52 5.41 13.88
CA LEU A 42 -1.10 6.34 12.82
C LEU A 42 0.38 6.17 12.53
N ARG A 43 0.71 6.15 11.25
CA ARG A 43 2.07 6.06 10.75
C ARG A 43 2.73 7.43 10.66
N SER A 44 4.03 7.45 10.94
CA SER A 44 4.93 8.59 10.73
C SER A 44 5.55 8.57 9.33
N ILE A 45 6.06 9.73 8.88
CA ILE A 45 6.76 9.82 7.58
C ILE A 45 8.03 8.93 7.54
N PRO A 46 8.89 8.88 8.58
CA PRO A 46 10.06 8.00 8.57
C PRO A 46 9.70 6.52 8.42
N GLU A 47 8.66 6.05 9.12
CA GLU A 47 8.17 4.66 8.99
C GLU A 47 7.68 4.38 7.57
N GLN A 48 6.91 5.30 6.98
CA GLN A 48 6.44 5.13 5.59
C GLN A 48 7.61 5.08 4.59
N LYS A 49 8.64 5.91 4.78
CA LYS A 49 9.85 5.86 3.95
C LYS A 49 10.59 4.53 4.10
N HIS A 50 10.67 4.00 5.31
CA HIS A 50 11.28 2.70 5.57
C HIS A 50 10.54 1.57 4.82
N LEU A 51 9.21 1.55 4.86
CA LEU A 51 8.40 0.56 4.14
C LEU A 51 8.61 0.63 2.62
N ILE A 52 8.68 1.84 2.05
CA ILE A 52 8.96 2.02 0.62
C ILE A 52 10.35 1.47 0.27
N ALA A 53 11.36 1.79 1.08
CA ALA A 53 12.72 1.29 0.86
C ALA A 53 12.81 -0.24 0.95
N MET A 54 12.04 -0.88 1.84
CA MET A 54 11.95 -2.34 1.89
C MET A 54 11.31 -2.92 0.61
N ALA A 55 10.21 -2.31 0.13
CA ALA A 55 9.55 -2.73 -1.09
C ALA A 55 10.41 -2.52 -2.36
N GLU A 56 11.28 -1.51 -2.37
CA GLU A 56 12.25 -1.31 -3.46
C GLU A 56 13.32 -2.42 -3.52
N GLN A 57 13.63 -3.05 -2.37
CA GLN A 57 14.64 -4.10 -2.25
C GLN A 57 14.08 -5.52 -2.44
N ASP A 58 12.78 -5.72 -2.23
CA ASP A 58 12.13 -7.02 -2.32
C ASP A 58 11.10 -7.08 -3.45
N SER A 59 11.49 -7.70 -4.57
CA SER A 59 10.61 -7.88 -5.73
C SER A 59 9.39 -8.78 -5.46
N TRP A 60 9.38 -9.54 -4.35
CA TRP A 60 8.24 -10.35 -3.93
C TRP A 60 7.20 -9.54 -3.15
N ARG A 61 7.57 -8.35 -2.66
CA ARG A 61 6.71 -7.46 -1.89
C ARG A 61 6.61 -6.07 -2.53
N PRO A 62 6.19 -5.97 -3.80
CA PRO A 62 6.18 -4.69 -4.49
C PRO A 62 5.09 -3.78 -3.93
N LEU A 63 5.43 -2.49 -3.83
CA LEU A 63 4.51 -1.41 -3.51
C LEU A 63 4.34 -0.51 -4.74
N PHE A 64 3.11 -0.43 -5.25
CA PHE A 64 2.77 0.43 -6.38
C PHE A 64 1.89 1.59 -5.92
N VAL A 65 1.99 2.71 -6.65
CA VAL A 65 1.12 3.88 -6.50
C VAL A 65 0.35 4.11 -7.79
N ALA A 66 -0.89 4.59 -7.62
CA ALA A 66 -1.68 5.16 -8.70
C ALA A 66 -1.46 6.67 -8.71
N GLU A 67 -0.83 7.19 -9.77
CA GLU A 67 -0.51 8.59 -9.93
C GLU A 67 -1.38 9.24 -11.00
N GLN A 68 -2.05 10.34 -10.66
CA GLN A 68 -2.85 11.13 -11.59
C GLN A 68 -2.43 12.59 -11.53
N ARG A 69 -1.92 13.14 -12.65
CA ARG A 69 -1.50 14.56 -12.75
C ARG A 69 -0.55 14.99 -11.61
N THR A 70 0.42 14.14 -11.28
CA THR A 70 1.39 14.28 -10.16
C THR A 70 0.85 14.11 -8.75
N TRP A 71 -0.38 13.64 -8.59
CA TRP A 71 -0.97 13.30 -7.29
C TRP A 71 -1.04 11.78 -7.12
N VAL A 72 -0.59 11.27 -5.98
CA VAL A 72 -0.84 9.88 -5.60
C VAL A 72 -2.28 9.78 -5.11
N CYS A 73 -3.10 9.04 -5.84
CA CYS A 73 -4.52 8.86 -5.53
C CYS A 73 -4.86 7.48 -4.96
N GLY A 74 -3.86 6.63 -4.79
CA GLY A 74 -4.03 5.29 -4.24
C GLY A 74 -2.74 4.49 -4.28
N LEU A 75 -2.78 3.35 -3.60
CA LEU A 75 -1.65 2.43 -3.50
C LEU A 75 -2.12 0.98 -3.54
N VAL A 76 -1.23 0.08 -3.92
CA VAL A 76 -1.42 -1.36 -3.73
C VAL A 76 -0.10 -1.96 -3.26
N ALA A 77 -0.15 -2.65 -2.12
CA ALA A 77 0.93 -3.49 -1.63
C ALA A 77 0.58 -4.94 -1.94
N ILE A 78 1.51 -5.66 -2.56
CA ILE A 78 1.36 -7.09 -2.84
C ILE A 78 2.26 -7.85 -1.88
N GLU A 79 1.74 -8.85 -1.19
CA GLU A 79 2.52 -9.74 -0.34
C GLU A 79 2.26 -11.20 -0.72
N PRO A 80 3.27 -12.08 -0.60
CA PRO A 80 3.05 -13.50 -0.78
C PRO A 80 2.12 -14.03 0.31
N HIS A 81 1.07 -14.75 -0.10
CA HIS A 81 0.26 -15.53 0.82
C HIS A 81 1.03 -16.79 1.20
N ASP A 82 1.54 -16.87 2.44
CA ASP A 82 2.16 -18.09 2.97
C ASP A 82 1.10 -18.88 3.76
N GLU A 83 0.64 -20.00 3.23
CA GLU A 83 -0.34 -20.89 3.86
C GLU A 83 0.22 -21.67 5.07
N ARG A 84 1.52 -21.53 5.41
CA ARG A 84 2.20 -22.36 6.42
C ARG A 84 1.78 -22.16 7.88
N VAL A 85 0.78 -21.32 8.19
CA VAL A 85 0.33 -21.09 9.57
C VAL A 85 -0.80 -22.03 10.03
N TYR A 86 -1.40 -22.84 9.14
CA TYR A 86 -2.44 -23.82 9.51
C TYR A 86 -1.94 -25.26 9.42
N GLY A 87 -1.13 -25.70 10.40
CA GLY A 87 -0.69 -27.10 10.47
C GLY A 87 0.20 -27.50 11.65
N GLY A 88 0.25 -26.68 12.70
CA GLY A 88 0.97 -27.04 13.94
C GLY A 88 0.14 -28.01 14.78
N GLU A 89 0.46 -29.29 14.65
CA GLU A 89 0.03 -30.47 15.41
C GLU A 89 -0.59 -30.20 16.80
N ILE A 90 -1.84 -30.65 16.99
CA ILE A 90 -2.34 -31.05 18.32
C ILE A 90 -1.72 -32.43 18.60
N GLY A 91 -0.49 -32.44 19.07
CA GLY A 91 0.17 -33.65 19.58
C GLY A 91 -0.20 -33.86 21.05
N GLU A 92 -1.24 -34.64 21.32
CA GLU A 92 -1.34 -35.37 22.59
C GLU A 92 -0.37 -36.56 22.53
N GLY A 93 0.56 -36.63 23.49
CA GLY A 93 1.51 -37.73 23.68
C GLY A 93 2.22 -37.64 25.01
#